data_AF-A0A356E3D5-F1
#
_entry.id   AF-A0A356E3D5-F1
#
_cell.length_a   1.000
_cell.length_b   1.000
_cell.length_c   1.000
_cell.angle_alpha   90.00
_cell.angle_beta   90.00
_cell.angle_gamma   90.00
#
_symmetry.space_group_name_H-M   'P 1'
#
loop_
_entity.id
_entity.type
_entity.pdbx_description
1 polymer ?
#
loop_
_entity_poly.entity_id
_entity_poly.type
_entity_poly.pdbx_seq_one_letter_code
_entity_poly.pdbx_strand_id
1 'polypeptide(L)'
;KFVILDGEPHSADYSVFRIEKNVVAVYWAEHESGFLAGFAAALQIKEGDFGFVGGMEIPAVQKFNWGFQQGVKYANANYGTKIVMKQENNLYQGSFDNVSAGQQIAASMYDRGVDVIFAAAGGVGVGVINEAKNRASSGQNVWVIGVDVDQYPEGVMPNGKSVILTSAMKYLDRASYDMIEAELNGTYPAGQILHLDATNDGVGIPVVNPNLSKSVTDEVAKVYAKMKSGEIKVAAVGDGLFK
;
A
#
# COMPACT_ATOMS: atom_id res chain seq x y z
N LYS A 1 14.99 -25.54 -3.37
CA LYS A 1 14.88 -24.44 -2.38
C LYS A 1 13.70 -23.59 -2.78
N PHE A 2 12.96 -23.05 -1.83
CA PHE A 2 11.71 -22.33 -2.06
C PHE A 2 11.77 -20.97 -1.35
N VAL A 3 11.27 -19.95 -2.01
CA VAL A 3 11.05 -18.63 -1.40
C VAL A 3 9.55 -18.39 -1.45
N ILE A 4 8.95 -18.08 -0.31
CA ILE A 4 7.54 -17.71 -0.21
C ILE A 4 7.49 -16.25 0.21
N LEU A 5 6.78 -15.45 -0.58
CA LEU A 5 6.53 -14.06 -0.26
C LEU A 5 5.13 -13.95 0.36
N ASP A 6 5.01 -13.16 1.43
CA ASP A 6 3.74 -12.87 2.11
C ASP A 6 3.08 -14.09 2.76
N GLY A 7 3.88 -15.10 3.08
CA GLY A 7 3.37 -16.34 3.62
C GLY A 7 4.49 -17.27 4.06
N GLU A 8 4.08 -18.35 4.68
CA GLU A 8 4.94 -19.43 5.09
C GLU A 8 4.18 -20.77 4.99
N PRO A 9 4.88 -21.92 4.87
CA PRO A 9 4.20 -23.20 4.78
C PRO A 9 3.40 -23.49 6.05
N HIS A 10 2.16 -23.93 5.86
CA HIS A 10 1.26 -24.27 6.95
C HIS A 10 0.44 -25.52 6.61
N SER A 11 -0.17 -26.13 7.63
CA SER A 11 -1.17 -27.19 7.47
C SER A 11 -2.43 -26.65 6.78
N ALA A 12 -3.22 -27.52 6.13
CA ALA A 12 -4.40 -27.10 5.36
C ALA A 12 -5.45 -26.32 6.18
N ASP A 13 -5.47 -26.53 7.50
CA ASP A 13 -6.34 -25.86 8.48
C ASP A 13 -5.71 -24.63 9.14
N TYR A 14 -4.51 -24.23 8.71
CA TYR A 14 -3.75 -23.09 9.26
C TYR A 14 -3.44 -23.21 10.77
N SER A 15 -3.46 -24.41 11.35
CA SER A 15 -3.16 -24.63 12.78
C SER A 15 -1.67 -24.76 13.09
N VAL A 16 -0.87 -25.17 12.10
CA VAL A 16 0.57 -25.39 12.26
C VAL A 16 1.31 -24.68 11.13
N PHE A 17 2.21 -23.76 11.49
CA PHE A 17 3.14 -23.09 10.59
C PHE A 17 4.54 -23.65 10.80
N ARG A 18 5.26 -23.96 9.72
CA ARG A 18 6.60 -24.57 9.80
C ARG A 18 7.47 -24.19 8.61
N ILE A 19 8.58 -23.52 8.90
CA ILE A 19 9.67 -23.31 7.94
C ILE A 19 10.67 -24.48 8.01
N GLU A 20 10.91 -25.12 6.88
CA GLU A 20 11.96 -26.14 6.72
C GLU A 20 13.26 -25.53 6.16
N LYS A 21 14.39 -26.25 6.29
CA LYS A 21 15.71 -25.76 5.83
C LYS A 21 15.80 -25.50 4.32
N ASN A 22 14.85 -25.94 3.53
CA ASN A 22 14.78 -25.66 2.09
C ASN A 22 13.82 -24.51 1.74
N VAL A 23 13.31 -23.78 2.73
CA VAL A 23 12.35 -22.69 2.59
C VAL A 23 12.90 -21.40 3.22
N VAL A 24 12.57 -20.26 2.61
CA VAL A 24 12.65 -18.91 3.18
C VAL A 24 11.27 -18.28 3.05
N ALA A 25 10.77 -17.70 4.13
CA ALA A 25 9.58 -16.85 4.09
C ALA A 25 10.00 -15.37 4.15
N VAL A 26 9.29 -14.51 3.42
CA VAL A 26 9.51 -13.07 3.46
C VAL A 26 8.18 -12.40 3.79
N TYR A 27 8.17 -11.58 4.85
CA TYR A 27 7.03 -10.78 5.27
C TYR A 27 7.38 -9.31 5.29
N TRP A 28 6.35 -8.48 5.23
CA TRP A 28 6.49 -7.03 5.28
C TRP A 28 5.76 -6.41 6.48
N ALA A 29 6.17 -5.19 6.80
CA ALA A 29 5.43 -4.27 7.64
C ALA A 29 4.50 -3.40 6.77
N GLU A 30 3.44 -3.98 6.21
CA GLU A 30 2.57 -3.29 5.23
C GLU A 30 1.90 -2.01 5.78
N HIS A 31 1.67 -1.99 7.09
CA HIS A 31 1.17 -0.82 7.80
C HIS A 31 2.12 0.37 7.73
N GLU A 32 3.42 0.17 7.64
CA GLU A 32 4.39 1.26 7.53
C GLU A 32 4.35 1.92 6.14
N SER A 33 4.30 1.15 5.04
CA SER A 33 4.12 1.73 3.70
C SER A 33 2.73 2.32 3.51
N GLY A 34 1.68 1.66 4.05
CA GLY A 34 0.33 2.22 4.09
C GLY A 34 0.30 3.59 4.79
N PHE A 35 0.98 3.72 5.93
CA PHE A 35 1.11 4.98 6.67
C PHE A 35 1.78 6.07 5.85
N LEU A 36 2.93 5.78 5.24
CA LEU A 36 3.65 6.76 4.43
C LEU A 36 2.85 7.21 3.21
N ALA A 37 2.17 6.28 2.54
CA ALA A 37 1.36 6.58 1.37
C ALA A 37 0.13 7.43 1.73
N GLY A 38 -0.57 7.10 2.82
CA GLY A 38 -1.69 7.90 3.34
C GLY A 38 -1.26 9.28 3.81
N PHE A 39 -0.13 9.37 4.51
CA PHE A 39 0.47 10.63 4.95
C PHE A 39 0.84 11.52 3.75
N ALA A 40 1.55 10.97 2.76
CA ALA A 40 1.96 11.69 1.55
C ALA A 40 0.74 12.22 0.78
N ALA A 41 -0.27 11.38 0.59
CA ALA A 41 -1.50 11.76 -0.09
C ALA A 41 -2.25 12.86 0.66
N ALA A 42 -2.39 12.75 1.99
CA ALA A 42 -3.03 13.77 2.81
C ALA A 42 -2.29 15.12 2.71
N LEU A 43 -0.96 15.10 2.77
CA LEU A 43 -0.16 16.32 2.61
C LEU A 43 -0.26 16.93 1.20
N GLN A 44 -0.45 16.12 0.16
CA GLN A 44 -0.56 16.62 -1.20
C GLN A 44 -1.96 17.19 -1.49
N ILE A 45 -3.01 16.52 -1.02
CA ILE A 45 -4.40 16.90 -1.27
C ILE A 45 -4.91 17.98 -0.31
N LYS A 46 -4.39 18.02 0.92
CA LYS A 46 -4.73 18.94 2.03
C LYS A 46 -6.13 18.76 2.61
N GLU A 47 -7.17 18.70 1.80
CA GLU A 47 -8.57 18.58 2.23
C GLU A 47 -9.35 17.75 1.21
N GLY A 48 -10.20 16.84 1.69
CA GLY A 48 -10.98 15.94 0.84
C GLY A 48 -11.40 14.65 1.53
N ASP A 49 -12.09 13.80 0.79
CA ASP A 49 -12.61 12.52 1.25
C ASP A 49 -11.75 11.37 0.71
N PHE A 50 -11.27 10.50 1.60
CA PHE A 50 -10.41 9.37 1.25
C PHE A 50 -11.14 8.05 1.49
N GLY A 51 -10.91 7.08 0.61
CA GLY A 51 -11.46 5.73 0.66
C GLY A 51 -10.39 4.65 0.51
N PHE A 52 -10.75 3.42 0.85
CA PHE A 52 -9.89 2.25 0.76
C PHE A 52 -10.65 1.10 0.09
N VAL A 53 -9.99 0.46 -0.87
CA VAL A 53 -10.44 -0.77 -1.52
C VAL A 53 -9.38 -1.84 -1.31
N GLY A 54 -9.70 -2.82 -0.46
CA GLY A 54 -8.91 -4.02 -0.26
C GLY A 54 -9.40 -5.17 -1.15
N GLY A 55 -8.50 -6.09 -1.44
CA GLY A 55 -8.85 -7.36 -2.10
C GLY A 55 -9.52 -8.32 -1.11
N MET A 56 -8.81 -9.37 -0.72
CA MET A 56 -9.25 -10.25 0.37
C MET A 56 -9.00 -9.61 1.74
N GLU A 57 -9.88 -9.87 2.71
CA GLU A 57 -9.69 -9.46 4.11
C GLU A 57 -8.71 -10.40 4.82
N ILE A 58 -7.42 -10.25 4.51
CA ILE A 58 -6.32 -11.01 5.09
C ILE A 58 -5.34 -10.08 5.83
N PRO A 59 -4.50 -10.59 6.74
CA PRO A 59 -3.66 -9.76 7.61
C PRO A 59 -2.81 -8.71 6.87
N ALA A 60 -2.21 -9.06 5.72
CA ALA A 60 -1.40 -8.11 4.94
C ALA A 60 -2.23 -6.91 4.44
N VAL A 61 -3.41 -7.16 3.88
CA VAL A 61 -4.31 -6.12 3.37
C VAL A 61 -4.91 -5.28 4.50
N GLN A 62 -5.20 -5.91 5.65
CA GLN A 62 -5.62 -5.19 6.85
C GLN A 62 -4.54 -4.25 7.38
N LYS A 63 -3.28 -4.69 7.44
CA LYS A 63 -2.16 -3.84 7.85
C LYS A 63 -2.00 -2.62 6.94
N PHE A 64 -2.08 -2.79 5.62
CA PHE A 64 -2.10 -1.66 4.68
C PHE A 64 -3.16 -0.62 5.05
N ASN A 65 -4.40 -1.08 5.25
CA ASN A 65 -5.53 -0.23 5.59
C ASN A 65 -5.30 0.52 6.92
N TRP A 66 -4.89 -0.20 7.96
CA TRP A 66 -4.64 0.37 9.28
C TRP A 66 -3.51 1.40 9.24
N GLY A 67 -2.44 1.11 8.51
CA GLY A 67 -1.36 2.03 8.25
C GLY A 67 -1.86 3.31 7.57
N PHE A 68 -2.59 3.16 6.46
CA PHE A 68 -3.19 4.25 5.71
C PHE A 68 -4.03 5.18 6.59
N GLN A 69 -4.94 4.61 7.38
CA GLN A 69 -5.77 5.39 8.29
C GLN A 69 -4.94 6.13 9.35
N GLN A 70 -3.89 5.51 9.88
CA GLN A 70 -2.98 6.16 10.84
C GLN A 70 -2.17 7.29 10.19
N GLY A 71 -1.72 7.12 8.94
CA GLY A 71 -0.97 8.14 8.18
C GLY A 71 -1.82 9.38 7.91
N VAL A 72 -3.07 9.18 7.51
CA VAL A 72 -4.05 10.26 7.32
C VAL A 72 -4.36 10.97 8.63
N LYS A 73 -4.60 10.23 9.72
CA LYS A 73 -4.82 10.80 11.06
C LYS A 73 -3.61 11.61 11.55
N TYR A 74 -2.40 11.11 11.32
CA TYR A 74 -1.17 11.79 11.69
C TYR A 74 -0.99 13.11 10.90
N ALA A 75 -1.26 13.10 9.59
CA ALA A 75 -1.25 14.32 8.79
C ALA A 75 -2.25 15.36 9.32
N ASN A 76 -3.49 14.95 9.60
CA ASN A 76 -4.52 15.85 10.10
C ASN A 76 -4.12 16.48 11.45
N ALA A 77 -3.57 15.68 12.36
CA ALA A 77 -3.20 16.13 13.69
C ALA A 77 -1.97 17.05 13.72
N ASN A 78 -1.01 16.84 12.80
CA ASN A 78 0.31 17.49 12.89
C ASN A 78 0.60 18.50 11.76
N TYR A 79 -0.15 18.45 10.65
CA TYR A 79 0.14 19.23 9.44
C TYR A 79 -1.07 20.04 8.94
N GLY A 80 -2.17 20.08 9.72
CA GLY A 80 -3.34 20.90 9.42
C GLY A 80 -4.13 20.45 8.19
N THR A 81 -3.98 19.20 7.77
CA THR A 81 -4.83 18.62 6.73
C THR A 81 -6.22 18.32 7.28
N LYS A 82 -7.22 18.27 6.39
CA LYS A 82 -8.63 18.03 6.71
C LYS A 82 -9.17 16.89 5.85
N ILE A 83 -8.51 15.74 5.95
CA ILE A 83 -8.94 14.55 5.23
C ILE A 83 -9.99 13.81 6.05
N VAL A 84 -11.12 13.47 5.43
CA VAL A 84 -12.18 12.67 6.03
C VAL A 84 -12.14 11.26 5.48
N MET A 85 -12.32 10.27 6.35
CA MET A 85 -12.51 8.87 5.98
C MET A 85 -13.81 8.39 6.60
N LYS A 86 -14.57 7.58 5.86
CA LYS A 86 -15.88 7.07 6.27
C LYS A 86 -15.92 5.56 6.12
N GLN A 87 -16.60 4.86 7.04
CA GLN A 87 -16.68 3.40 7.05
C GLN A 87 -17.28 2.86 5.75
N GLU A 88 -18.28 3.53 5.16
CA GLU A 88 -18.90 3.14 3.90
C GLU A 88 -17.97 3.25 2.67
N ASN A 89 -16.82 3.93 2.83
CA ASN A 89 -15.78 4.05 1.81
C ASN A 89 -14.54 3.19 2.14
N ASN A 90 -14.66 2.27 3.09
CA ASN A 90 -13.63 1.30 3.45
C ASN A 90 -14.18 -0.12 3.17
N LEU A 91 -13.76 -0.72 2.06
CA LEU A 91 -14.37 -1.95 1.55
C LEU A 91 -13.31 -3.00 1.19
N TYR A 92 -13.59 -4.25 1.53
CA TYR A 92 -12.87 -5.43 1.03
C TYR A 92 -13.75 -6.13 -0.01
N GLN A 93 -13.23 -6.31 -1.22
CA GLN A 93 -14.01 -6.91 -2.31
C GLN A 93 -14.18 -8.43 -2.13
N GLY A 94 -13.18 -9.11 -1.53
CA GLY A 94 -13.20 -10.54 -1.25
C GLY A 94 -12.40 -11.40 -2.24
N SER A 95 -11.82 -10.82 -3.28
CA SER A 95 -10.88 -11.49 -4.21
C SER A 95 -9.75 -10.53 -4.64
N PHE A 96 -8.78 -11.04 -5.40
CA PHE A 96 -7.69 -10.25 -5.99
C PHE A 96 -7.76 -10.17 -7.51
N ASP A 97 -8.76 -10.76 -8.15
CA ASP A 97 -8.80 -10.98 -9.60
C ASP A 97 -10.02 -10.35 -10.30
N ASN A 98 -10.99 -9.83 -9.54
CA ASN A 98 -12.21 -9.27 -10.11
C ASN A 98 -12.08 -7.78 -10.47
N VAL A 99 -11.43 -7.52 -11.62
CA VAL A 99 -11.22 -6.16 -12.16
C VAL A 99 -12.55 -5.39 -12.30
N SER A 100 -13.61 -6.03 -12.78
CA SER A 100 -14.92 -5.39 -12.98
C SER A 100 -15.54 -4.90 -11.67
N ALA A 101 -15.45 -5.70 -10.61
CA ALA A 101 -15.93 -5.30 -9.29
C ALA A 101 -15.15 -4.10 -8.75
N GLY A 102 -13.83 -4.07 -8.92
CA GLY A 102 -12.99 -2.93 -8.51
C GLY A 102 -13.42 -1.62 -9.18
N GLN A 103 -13.70 -1.66 -10.48
CA GLN A 103 -14.21 -0.51 -11.22
C GLN A 103 -15.57 -0.03 -10.69
N GLN A 104 -16.51 -0.93 -10.41
CA GLN A 104 -17.84 -0.58 -9.89
C GLN A 104 -17.78 0.01 -8.48
N ILE A 105 -16.91 -0.54 -7.62
CA ILE A 105 -16.69 -0.03 -6.25
C ILE A 105 -16.12 1.39 -6.32
N ALA A 106 -15.07 1.60 -7.14
CA ALA A 106 -14.46 2.91 -7.32
C ALA A 106 -15.46 3.93 -7.87
N ALA A 107 -16.26 3.56 -8.88
CA ALA A 107 -17.29 4.43 -9.44
C ALA A 107 -18.27 4.90 -8.35
N SER A 108 -18.72 3.97 -7.51
CA SER A 108 -19.62 4.26 -6.40
C SER A 108 -18.99 5.17 -5.33
N MET A 109 -17.69 5.00 -5.04
CA MET A 109 -16.95 5.87 -4.12
C MET A 109 -16.80 7.29 -4.70
N TYR A 110 -16.40 7.40 -5.97
CA TYR A 110 -16.29 8.69 -6.65
C TYR A 110 -17.63 9.41 -6.77
N ASP A 111 -18.73 8.68 -7.01
CA ASP A 111 -20.09 9.26 -7.00
C ASP A 111 -20.50 9.81 -5.62
N ARG A 112 -19.94 9.27 -4.53
CA ARG A 112 -20.11 9.79 -3.17
C ARG A 112 -19.14 10.93 -2.81
N GLY A 113 -18.29 11.34 -3.75
CA GLY A 113 -17.35 12.44 -3.56
C GLY A 113 -16.02 12.06 -2.91
N VAL A 114 -15.64 10.77 -2.92
CA VAL A 114 -14.26 10.38 -2.54
C VAL A 114 -13.29 10.98 -3.56
N ASP A 115 -12.22 11.62 -3.10
CA ASP A 115 -11.19 12.22 -3.96
C ASP A 115 -10.03 11.25 -4.21
N VAL A 116 -9.68 10.43 -3.21
CA VAL A 116 -8.54 9.51 -3.27
C VAL A 116 -8.94 8.12 -2.79
N ILE A 117 -8.64 7.10 -3.59
CA ILE A 117 -8.82 5.69 -3.20
C ILE A 117 -7.47 5.03 -3.03
N PHE A 118 -7.19 4.44 -1.86
CA PHE A 118 -6.08 3.51 -1.71
C PHE A 118 -6.52 2.10 -2.11
N ALA A 119 -5.89 1.54 -3.14
CA ALA A 119 -6.28 0.27 -3.74
C ALA A 119 -5.28 -0.86 -3.41
N ALA A 120 -5.41 -1.48 -2.23
CA ALA A 120 -4.60 -2.63 -1.82
C ALA A 120 -5.26 -3.97 -2.24
N ALA A 121 -5.43 -4.17 -3.55
CA ALA A 121 -6.39 -5.16 -4.04
C ALA A 121 -5.99 -5.94 -5.32
N GLY A 122 -4.71 -5.97 -5.69
CA GLY A 122 -4.25 -6.71 -6.88
C GLY A 122 -5.04 -6.33 -8.15
N GLY A 123 -5.58 -7.31 -8.87
CA GLY A 123 -6.42 -7.11 -10.05
C GLY A 123 -7.72 -6.34 -9.79
N VAL A 124 -8.30 -6.42 -8.59
CA VAL A 124 -9.41 -5.52 -8.21
C VAL A 124 -8.92 -4.06 -8.21
N GLY A 125 -7.68 -3.82 -7.75
CA GLY A 125 -7.05 -2.50 -7.77
C GLY A 125 -6.85 -1.95 -9.19
N VAL A 126 -6.58 -2.81 -10.17
CA VAL A 126 -6.54 -2.41 -11.61
C VAL A 126 -7.89 -1.83 -12.05
N GLY A 127 -9.00 -2.38 -11.57
CA GLY A 127 -10.34 -1.83 -11.81
C GLY A 127 -10.52 -0.43 -11.23
N VAL A 128 -10.00 -0.18 -10.02
CA VAL A 128 -10.00 1.14 -9.38
C VAL A 128 -9.21 2.16 -10.22
N ILE A 129 -8.02 1.77 -10.69
CA ILE A 129 -7.16 2.60 -11.55
C ILE A 129 -7.89 2.95 -12.86
N ASN A 130 -8.52 1.96 -13.50
CA ASN A 130 -9.28 2.18 -14.73
C ASN A 130 -10.40 3.20 -14.54
N GLU A 131 -11.14 3.10 -13.44
CA GLU A 131 -12.21 4.06 -13.15
C GLU A 131 -11.67 5.47 -12.90
N ALA A 132 -10.60 5.60 -12.12
CA ALA A 132 -9.96 6.89 -11.89
C ALA A 132 -9.52 7.54 -13.21
N LYS A 133 -8.97 6.76 -14.16
CA LYS A 133 -8.60 7.25 -15.50
C LYS A 133 -9.82 7.73 -16.28
N ASN A 134 -10.97 7.05 -16.20
CA ASN A 134 -12.21 7.48 -16.87
C ASN A 134 -12.73 8.80 -16.29
N ARG A 135 -12.75 8.91 -14.96
CA ARG A 135 -13.17 10.11 -14.22
C ARG A 135 -12.26 11.30 -14.52
N ALA A 136 -10.95 11.10 -14.47
CA ALA A 136 -9.94 12.12 -14.74
C ALA A 136 -9.95 12.57 -16.21
N SER A 137 -10.15 11.64 -17.15
CA SER A 137 -10.31 11.98 -18.58
C SER A 137 -11.58 12.81 -18.84
N SER A 138 -12.59 12.67 -17.98
CA SER A 138 -13.83 13.45 -18.00
C SER A 138 -13.75 14.76 -17.20
N GLY A 139 -12.56 15.12 -16.70
CA GLY A 139 -12.32 16.38 -15.99
C GLY A 139 -12.52 16.34 -14.47
N GLN A 140 -12.81 15.17 -13.87
CA GLN A 140 -12.91 15.05 -12.42
C GLN A 140 -11.50 14.96 -11.80
N ASN A 141 -11.32 15.59 -10.64
CA ASN A 141 -10.04 15.56 -9.92
C ASN A 141 -10.03 14.42 -8.91
N VAL A 142 -9.76 13.20 -9.39
CA VAL A 142 -9.71 12.00 -8.55
C VAL A 142 -8.36 11.30 -8.67
N TRP A 143 -7.96 10.60 -7.62
CA TRP A 143 -6.65 9.97 -7.50
C TRP A 143 -6.74 8.55 -6.95
N VAL A 144 -5.67 7.80 -7.18
CA VAL A 144 -5.45 6.48 -6.60
C VAL A 144 -4.10 6.45 -5.90
N ILE A 145 -4.04 5.81 -4.73
CA ILE A 145 -2.80 5.35 -4.13
C ILE A 145 -2.62 3.89 -4.55
N GLY A 146 -1.51 3.60 -5.24
CA GLY A 146 -1.15 2.24 -5.66
C GLY A 146 -0.58 1.40 -4.52
N VAL A 147 -0.25 0.14 -4.79
CA VAL A 147 0.26 -0.82 -3.82
C VAL A 147 1.32 -1.73 -4.43
N ASP A 148 2.15 -2.32 -3.57
CA ASP A 148 3.18 -3.34 -3.84
C ASP A 148 4.39 -2.81 -4.63
N VAL A 149 4.12 -2.20 -5.79
CA VAL A 149 5.09 -1.67 -6.76
C VAL A 149 4.78 -0.22 -7.10
N ASP A 150 5.66 0.42 -7.87
CA ASP A 150 5.38 1.76 -8.40
C ASP A 150 4.37 1.64 -9.54
N GLN A 151 3.10 1.90 -9.23
CA GLN A 151 2.02 1.83 -10.21
C GLN A 151 1.84 3.13 -11.01
N TYR A 152 2.70 4.15 -10.84
CA TYR A 152 2.60 5.38 -11.63
C TYR A 152 2.41 5.14 -13.13
N PRO A 153 3.16 4.22 -13.79
CA PRO A 153 2.97 3.89 -15.20
C PRO A 153 1.57 3.36 -15.55
N GLU A 154 0.93 2.60 -14.66
CA GLU A 154 -0.39 1.99 -14.89
C GLU A 154 -1.50 3.06 -14.94
N GLY A 155 -1.34 4.13 -14.14
CA GLY A 155 -2.25 5.27 -14.14
C GLY A 155 -2.08 6.25 -15.30
N VAL A 156 -1.03 6.12 -16.12
CA VAL A 156 -0.76 7.07 -17.22
C VAL A 156 -1.90 7.06 -18.23
N MET A 157 -2.45 8.24 -18.48
CA MET A 157 -3.51 8.53 -19.45
C MET A 157 -2.90 9.04 -20.78
N PRO A 158 -3.67 9.08 -21.88
CA PRO A 158 -3.17 9.54 -23.19
C PRO A 158 -2.58 10.97 -23.19
N ASN A 159 -2.96 11.81 -22.23
CA ASN A 159 -2.42 13.17 -22.07
C ASN A 159 -1.07 13.22 -21.32
N GLY A 160 -0.47 12.07 -21.00
CA GLY A 160 0.81 11.94 -20.31
C GLY A 160 0.77 12.13 -18.79
N LYS A 161 -0.39 12.45 -18.20
CA LYS A 161 -0.58 12.53 -16.75
C LYS A 161 -0.99 11.18 -16.18
N SER A 162 -0.65 10.91 -14.92
CA SER A 162 -1.09 9.70 -14.20
C SER A 162 -2.08 10.03 -13.10
N VAL A 163 -3.08 9.16 -12.89
CA VAL A 163 -4.00 9.21 -11.74
C VAL A 163 -3.43 8.61 -10.46
N ILE A 164 -2.27 7.95 -10.53
CA ILE A 164 -1.59 7.44 -9.34
C ILE A 164 -0.89 8.61 -8.64
N LEU A 165 -1.34 8.93 -7.44
CA LEU A 165 -0.74 9.99 -6.62
C LEU A 165 0.62 9.55 -6.06
N THR A 166 0.68 8.32 -5.56
CA THR A 166 1.87 7.61 -5.06
C THR A 166 1.51 6.12 -4.90
N SER A 167 2.43 5.29 -4.43
CA SER A 167 2.18 3.86 -4.16
C SER A 167 2.73 3.44 -2.80
N ALA A 168 2.05 2.53 -2.10
CA ALA A 168 2.57 1.89 -0.89
C ALA A 168 3.44 0.69 -1.27
N MET A 169 4.77 0.87 -1.26
CA MET A 169 5.74 -0.09 -1.79
C MET A 169 6.04 -1.24 -0.82
N LYS A 170 6.22 -2.45 -1.38
CA LYS A 170 6.81 -3.63 -0.71
C LYS A 170 8.18 -4.02 -1.28
N TYR A 171 8.68 -3.37 -2.34
CA TYR A 171 9.98 -3.71 -2.96
C TYR A 171 10.16 -5.23 -3.22
N LEU A 172 9.11 -5.86 -3.75
CA LEU A 172 9.06 -7.31 -4.02
C LEU A 172 10.17 -7.74 -5.00
N ASP A 173 10.53 -6.84 -5.92
CA ASP A 173 11.62 -6.97 -6.87
C ASP A 173 12.97 -7.16 -6.17
N ARG A 174 13.28 -6.29 -5.20
CA ARG A 174 14.50 -6.37 -4.39
C ARG A 174 14.53 -7.67 -3.58
N ALA A 175 13.45 -7.98 -2.86
CA ALA A 175 13.38 -9.20 -2.07
C ALA A 175 13.58 -10.46 -2.93
N SER A 176 13.00 -10.48 -4.14
CA SER A 176 13.17 -11.59 -5.08
C SER A 176 14.61 -11.67 -5.60
N TYR A 177 15.20 -10.54 -5.97
CA TYR A 177 16.58 -10.45 -6.46
C TYR A 177 17.57 -10.93 -5.40
N ASP A 178 17.47 -10.41 -4.17
CA ASP A 178 18.37 -10.73 -3.06
C ASP A 178 18.35 -12.24 -2.75
N MET A 179 17.20 -12.90 -2.88
CA MET A 179 17.11 -14.36 -2.68
C MET A 179 17.76 -15.17 -3.80
N ILE A 180 17.66 -14.71 -5.05
CA ILE A 180 18.35 -15.34 -6.18
C ILE A 180 19.86 -15.15 -6.02
N GLU A 181 20.32 -13.95 -5.67
CA GLU A 181 21.72 -13.65 -5.43
C GLU A 181 22.29 -14.49 -4.27
N ALA A 182 21.57 -14.57 -3.15
CA ALA A 182 21.98 -15.37 -2.01
C ALA A 182 22.13 -16.87 -2.37
N GLU A 183 21.27 -17.40 -3.24
CA GLU A 183 21.43 -18.76 -3.73
C GLU A 183 22.69 -18.94 -4.58
N LEU A 184 22.90 -18.06 -5.55
CA LEU A 184 24.06 -18.11 -6.44
C LEU A 184 25.39 -17.97 -5.67
N ASN A 185 25.39 -17.19 -4.60
CA ASN A 185 26.53 -16.97 -3.72
C ASN A 185 26.68 -18.03 -2.61
N GLY A 186 25.76 -19.00 -2.53
CA GLY A 186 25.78 -20.04 -1.49
C GLY A 186 25.45 -19.54 -0.08
N THR A 187 24.87 -18.35 0.06
CA THR A 187 24.46 -17.70 1.32
C THR A 187 22.95 -17.73 1.56
N TYR A 188 22.21 -18.56 0.81
CA TYR A 188 20.77 -18.73 0.95
C TYR A 188 20.35 -18.93 2.43
N PRO A 189 19.45 -18.08 2.97
CA PRO A 189 19.12 -18.05 4.40
C PRO A 189 18.13 -19.17 4.78
N ALA A 190 18.52 -20.41 4.49
CA ALA A 190 17.77 -21.63 4.74
C ALA A 190 17.09 -21.66 6.11
N GLY A 191 15.77 -21.84 6.13
CA GLY A 191 15.01 -22.01 7.36
C GLY A 191 14.62 -20.71 8.06
N GLN A 192 14.81 -19.54 7.43
CA GLN A 192 14.55 -18.24 8.05
C GLN A 192 13.26 -17.58 7.56
N ILE A 193 12.73 -16.73 8.44
CA ILE A 193 11.69 -15.74 8.13
C ILE A 193 12.38 -14.38 8.08
N LEU A 194 12.31 -13.73 6.92
CA LEU A 194 12.82 -12.38 6.73
C LEU A 194 11.68 -11.39 6.90
N HIS A 195 11.93 -10.31 7.65
CA HIS A 195 10.98 -9.23 7.84
C HIS A 195 11.52 -7.96 7.21
N LEU A 196 10.74 -7.38 6.31
CA LEU A 196 11.06 -6.17 5.57
C LEU A 196 10.19 -5.02 6.08
N ASP A 197 10.85 -3.97 6.56
CA ASP A 197 10.25 -2.84 7.25
C ASP A 197 11.04 -1.56 7.01
N ALA A 198 10.65 -0.45 7.63
CA ALA A 198 11.32 0.83 7.46
C ALA A 198 12.79 0.76 7.87
N THR A 199 13.14 0.02 8.93
CA THR A 199 14.50 -0.04 9.48
C THR A 199 15.53 -0.63 8.51
N ASN A 200 15.08 -1.47 7.57
CA ASN A 200 15.92 -2.09 6.55
C ASN A 200 15.58 -1.68 5.11
N ASP A 201 14.80 -0.61 4.93
CA ASP A 201 14.35 -0.11 3.62
C ASP A 201 13.58 -1.17 2.81
N GLY A 202 12.80 -1.97 3.52
CA GLY A 202 11.95 -3.04 2.98
C GLY A 202 10.55 -2.57 2.57
N VAL A 203 10.15 -1.36 2.97
CA VAL A 203 8.85 -0.74 2.66
C VAL A 203 9.02 0.76 2.44
N GLY A 204 8.05 1.41 1.77
CA GLY A 204 8.12 2.85 1.56
C GLY A 204 7.08 3.38 0.57
N ILE A 205 7.43 4.49 -0.07
CA ILE A 205 6.80 4.99 -1.30
C ILE A 205 7.84 5.00 -2.42
N PRO A 206 7.48 5.15 -3.72
CA PRO A 206 8.45 5.23 -4.80
C PRO A 206 9.55 6.28 -4.53
N VAL A 207 10.75 6.09 -5.06
CA VAL A 207 11.83 7.09 -4.93
C VAL A 207 11.50 8.36 -5.72
N VAL A 208 10.87 8.19 -6.88
CA VAL A 208 10.40 9.28 -7.74
C VAL A 208 8.89 9.30 -7.70
N ASN A 209 8.29 10.41 -7.25
CA ASN A 209 6.84 10.61 -7.23
C ASN A 209 6.47 11.86 -8.04
N PRO A 210 6.17 11.75 -9.35
CA PRO A 210 5.91 12.92 -10.18
C PRO A 210 4.70 13.76 -9.76
N ASN A 211 3.74 13.13 -9.07
CA ASN A 211 2.51 13.78 -8.59
C ASN A 211 2.61 14.32 -7.16
N LEU A 212 3.75 14.16 -6.48
CA LEU A 212 4.01 14.76 -5.17
C LEU A 212 4.94 15.97 -5.34
N SER A 213 4.58 17.08 -4.70
CA SER A 213 5.46 18.25 -4.64
C SER A 213 6.72 17.94 -3.83
N LYS A 214 7.81 18.66 -4.11
CA LYS A 214 9.06 18.50 -3.36
C LYS A 214 8.89 18.71 -1.85
N SER A 215 8.04 19.67 -1.46
CA SER A 215 7.74 19.89 -0.04
C SER A 215 7.09 18.67 0.62
N VAL A 216 6.25 17.93 -0.11
CA VAL A 216 5.63 16.70 0.40
C VAL A 216 6.68 15.59 0.50
N THR A 217 7.49 15.38 -0.53
CA THR A 217 8.52 14.33 -0.50
C THR A 217 9.57 14.58 0.60
N ASP A 218 9.92 15.85 0.84
CA ASP A 218 10.86 16.20 1.92
C ASP A 218 10.27 15.90 3.31
N GLU A 219 8.97 16.16 3.54
CA GLU A 219 8.30 15.81 4.80
C GLU A 219 8.12 14.31 4.98
N VAL A 220 7.79 13.58 3.90
CA VAL A 220 7.73 12.11 3.93
C VAL A 220 9.08 11.52 4.32
N ALA A 221 10.19 12.04 3.74
CA ALA A 221 11.54 11.58 4.09
C ALA A 221 11.87 11.80 5.57
N LYS A 222 11.47 12.94 6.15
CA LYS A 222 11.64 13.21 7.60
C LYS A 222 10.85 12.23 8.46
N VAL A 223 9.58 12.00 8.13
CA VAL A 223 8.71 11.08 8.85
C VAL A 223 9.21 9.64 8.72
N TYR A 224 9.67 9.25 7.53
CA TYR A 224 10.27 7.94 7.32
C TYR A 224 11.53 7.75 8.18
N ALA A 225 12.42 8.75 8.25
CA ALA A 225 13.59 8.69 9.13
C ALA A 225 13.22 8.50 10.61
N LYS A 226 12.13 9.11 11.07
CA LYS A 226 11.58 8.90 12.42
C LYS A 226 10.98 7.51 12.62
N MET A 227 10.43 6.91 11.57
CA MET A 227 10.02 5.50 11.60
C MET A 227 11.23 4.57 11.70
N LYS A 228 12.29 4.82 10.91
CA LYS A 228 13.54 4.04 10.98
C LYS A 228 14.20 4.10 12.36
N SER A 229 14.12 5.24 13.05
CA SER A 229 14.65 5.39 14.40
C SER A 229 13.72 4.87 15.51
N GLY A 230 12.47 4.54 15.17
CA GLY A 230 11.44 4.12 16.11
C GLY A 230 10.80 5.26 16.92
N GLU A 231 11.06 6.52 16.59
CA GLU A 231 10.39 7.69 17.16
C GLU A 231 8.90 7.71 16.77
N ILE A 232 8.59 7.35 15.53
CA ILE A 232 7.23 7.10 15.07
C ILE A 232 7.05 5.59 14.92
N LYS A 233 6.06 5.03 15.61
CA LYS A 233 5.66 3.63 15.48
C LYS A 233 4.26 3.56 14.93
N VAL A 234 4.10 2.79 13.86
CA VAL A 234 2.80 2.55 13.26
C VAL A 234 2.25 1.25 13.84
N ALA A 235 0.99 1.23 14.26
CA ALA A 235 0.37 0.02 14.79
C ALA A 235 0.01 -0.93 13.64
N ALA A 236 0.38 -2.20 13.79
CA ALA A 236 -0.02 -3.28 12.90
C ALA A 236 -1.40 -3.88 13.25
N VAL A 237 -2.19 -3.19 14.09
CA VAL A 237 -3.51 -3.62 14.57
C VAL A 237 -4.52 -2.49 14.41
N GLY A 238 -5.78 -2.85 14.19
CA GLY A 238 -6.85 -1.93 13.79
C GLY A 238 -7.71 -1.35 14.92
N ASP A 239 -7.20 -1.22 16.14
CA ASP A 239 -8.04 -0.78 17.28
C ASP A 239 -8.62 0.62 17.05
N GLY A 240 -9.95 0.72 16.94
CA GLY A 240 -10.65 1.97 16.63
C GLY A 240 -10.47 2.48 15.19
N LEU A 241 -10.01 1.61 14.28
CA LEU A 241 -9.91 1.86 12.84
C LEU A 241 -11.02 1.11 12.09
N PHE A 242 -11.34 1.60 10.89
CA PHE A 242 -12.27 0.92 10.01
C PHE A 242 -11.72 -0.45 9.60
N LYS A 243 -12.62 -1.42 9.52
CA LYS A 243 -12.42 -2.70 8.84
C LYS A 243 -13.27 -2.73 7.60
#